data_AF-A0AAE1S1D3-F1
#
_entry.id   AF-A0AAE1S1D3-F1
#
_cell.length_a   1.000
_cell.length_b   1.000
_cell.length_c   1.000
_cell.angle_alpha   90.00
_cell.angle_beta   90.00
_cell.angle_gamma   90.00
#
_symmetry.space_group_name_H-M   'P 1'
#
loop_
_entity.id
_entity.type
_entity.pdbx_description
1 polymer ?
#
loop_
_entity_poly.entity_id
_entity_poly.type
_entity_poly.pdbx_seq_one_letter_code
_entity_poly.pdbx_strand_id
1 'polypeptide(L)' 'MGEASDDIKLTSGSVIEISRFPGYVLQTKVKGEIVSKVESELLCRAFIYMYLGDDPFDKEAKEKFGASMLSLF' A
#
# COMPACT_ATOMS: atom_id res chain seq x y z
N MET A 1 -4.23 -2.33 15.61
CA MET A 1 -4.56 -1.77 14.28
C MET A 1 -5.84 -0.97 14.47
N GLY A 2 -5.92 0.26 13.98
CA GLY A 2 -7.19 1.01 14.02
C GLY A 2 -8.23 0.24 13.20
N GLU A 3 -9.38 -0.06 13.80
CA GLU A 3 -10.46 -0.78 13.15
C GLU A 3 -10.95 0.03 11.94
N ALA A 4 -10.97 -0.60 10.77
CA ALA A 4 -11.75 -0.09 9.66
C ALA A 4 -13.22 -0.32 9.99
N SER A 5 -14.09 0.66 9.73
CA SER A 5 -15.53 0.50 9.93
C SER A 5 -16.04 -0.70 9.13
N ASP A 6 -16.76 -1.62 9.77
CA ASP A 6 -17.36 -2.82 9.15
C ASP A 6 -18.35 -2.49 8.01
N ASP A 7 -18.71 -1.23 7.84
CA ASP A 7 -19.62 -0.74 6.80
C ASP A 7 -19.04 -0.82 5.37
N ILE A 8 -17.73 -1.03 5.22
CA ILE A 8 -17.07 -0.94 3.90
C ILE A 8 -17.01 -2.31 3.22
N LYS A 9 -18.07 -2.62 2.44
CA LYS A 9 -18.09 -3.81 1.58
C LYS A 9 -17.16 -3.65 0.37
N LEU A 10 -16.16 -4.52 0.29
CA LEU A 10 -15.25 -4.66 -0.85
C LEU A 10 -15.89 -5.55 -1.92
N THR A 11 -16.58 -4.93 -2.87
CA THR A 11 -17.15 -5.63 -4.03
C THR A 11 -16.10 -5.78 -5.13
N SER A 12 -16.27 -6.76 -6.03
CA SER A 12 -15.39 -6.88 -7.21
C SER A 12 -15.28 -5.57 -7.98
N GLY A 13 -14.07 -5.23 -8.43
CA GLY A 13 -13.76 -3.95 -9.07
C GLY A 13 -13.54 -2.77 -8.11
N SER A 14 -13.69 -2.96 -6.79
CA SER A 14 -13.31 -1.92 -5.83
C SER A 14 -11.80 -1.68 -5.88
N VAL A 15 -11.40 -0.40 -5.84
CA VAL A 15 -10.00 0.00 -5.75
C VAL A 15 -9.68 0.38 -4.31
N ILE A 16 -8.59 -0.20 -3.80
CA ILE A 16 -7.97 0.19 -2.54
C ILE A 16 -6.64 0.88 -2.89
N GLU A 17 -6.51 2.14 -2.49
CA GLU A 17 -5.29 2.92 -2.67
C GLU A 17 -4.56 2.98 -1.33
N ILE A 18 -3.31 2.53 -1.32
CA ILE A 18 -2.43 2.61 -0.16
C ILE A 18 -1.31 3.58 -0.48
N SER A 19 -1.23 4.66 0.29
CA SER A 19 -0.26 5.73 0.08
C SER A 19 0.62 5.90 1.31
N ARG A 20 1.94 5.93 1.11
CA ARG A 20 2.90 6.39 2.12
C ARG A 20 3.19 7.87 1.91
N PHE A 21 2.88 8.69 2.91
CA PHE A 21 3.21 10.11 2.93
C PHE A 21 4.48 10.38 3.76
N PRO A 22 5.09 11.58 3.61
CA PRO A 22 6.13 12.06 4.51
C PRO A 22 5.69 11.96 5.99
N GLY A 23 6.64 11.73 6.89
CA GLY A 23 6.35 11.50 8.31
C GLY A 23 5.87 10.08 8.64
N TYR A 24 6.04 9.11 7.72
CA TYR A 24 5.63 7.71 7.91
C TYR A 24 4.13 7.53 8.17
N VAL A 25 3.31 8.33 7.49
CA VAL A 25 1.86 8.18 7.50
C VAL A 25 1.44 7.21 6.39
N LEU A 26 0.87 6.07 6.78
CA LEU A 26 0.20 5.16 5.86
C LEU A 26 -1.28 5.54 5.78
N GLN A 27 -1.70 5.99 4.60
CA GLN A 27 -3.10 6.28 4.31
C GLN A 27 -3.70 5.15 3.48
N THR A 28 -4.93 4.76 3.82
CA THR A 28 -5.76 3.86 3.01
C THR A 28 -6.97 4.62 2.51
N LYS A 29 -7.23 4.53 1.20
CA LYS A 29 -8.50 4.93 0.61
C LYS A 29 -9.19 3.72 0.00
N VAL A 30 -10.50 3.65 0.15
CA VAL A 30 -11.34 2.63 -0.47
C VAL A 30 -12.42 3.34 -1.26
N LYS A 31 -12.54 3.03 -2.56
CA LYS A 31 -13.49 3.71 -3.47
C LYS A 31 -13.33 5.24 -3.47
N GLY A 32 -12.10 5.73 -3.34
CA GLY A 32 -11.77 7.16 -3.30
C GLY A 32 -11.90 7.82 -1.92
N GLU A 33 -12.61 7.20 -0.99
CA GLU A 33 -12.82 7.74 0.36
C GLU A 33 -11.67 7.36 1.31
N ILE A 34 -11.25 8.30 2.16
CA ILE A 34 -10.20 8.04 3.15
C ILE A 34 -10.82 7.30 4.32
N VAL A 35 -10.37 6.06 4.53
CA VAL A 35 -10.92 5.19 5.58
C VAL A 35 -9.95 5.02 6.75
N SER A 36 -8.65 5.24 6.52
CA SER A 36 -7.64 5.13 7.56
C SER A 36 -6.42 6.00 7.27
N LYS A 37 -5.82 6.52 8.35
CA LYS A 37 -4.51 7.16 8.40
C LYS A 37 -3.81 6.73 9.68
N VAL A 38 -2.60 6.17 9.55
CA VAL A 38 -1.81 5.70 10.68
C VAL A 38 -0.38 6.21 10.54
N GLU A 39 0.12 6.90 11.57
CA GLU A 39 1.52 7.30 11.65
C GLU A 39 2.33 6.18 12.31
N SER A 40 3.11 5.46 11.51
CA SER A 40 3.98 4.39 12.00
C SER A 40 5.00 4.02 10.94
N GLU A 41 6.28 4.25 11.23
CA GLU A 41 7.38 3.81 10.38
C GLU A 41 7.38 2.29 10.19
N LEU A 42 7.17 1.54 11.27
CA LEU A 42 7.14 0.09 11.22
C LEU A 42 6.03 -0.41 10.30
N LEU A 43 4.82 0.14 10.40
CA LEU A 43 3.71 -0.25 9.54
C LEU A 43 3.97 0.10 8.07
N CYS A 44 4.49 1.31 7.79
CA CYS A 44 4.86 1.70 6.43
C CYS A 44 5.87 0.73 5.82
N ARG A 45 6.92 0.38 6.57
CA ARG A 45 7.96 -0.55 6.12
C ARG A 45 7.40 -1.94 5.91
N ALA A 46 6.65 -2.46 6.89
CA ALA A 46 6.03 -3.78 6.79
C ALA A 46 5.09 -3.88 5.57
N PHE A 47 4.27 -2.85 5.34
CA PHE A 47 3.34 -2.86 4.21
C PHE A 47 4.05 -2.88 2.86
N ILE A 48 5.06 -2.00 2.68
CA ILE A 48 5.83 -1.94 1.43
C ILE A 48 6.65 -3.23 1.22
N TYR A 49 7.18 -3.82 2.30
CA TYR A 49 7.96 -5.05 2.25
C TYR A 49 7.15 -6.23 1.68
N MET A 50 5.82 -6.26 1.86
CA MET A 50 4.98 -7.29 1.24
C MET A 50 4.98 -7.28 -0.30
N TYR A 51 5.32 -6.14 -0.92
CA TYR A 51 5.33 -5.98 -2.38
C TYR A 51 6.74 -5.84 -2.96
N LEU A 52 7.67 -5.25 -2.21
CA LEU A 52 9.03 -4.95 -2.69
C LEU A 52 10.14 -5.60 -1.85
N GLY A 53 9.77 -6.33 -0.79
CA GLY A 53 10.70 -7.09 0.06
C GLY A 53 11.17 -8.39 -0.58
N ASP A 54 11.80 -9.26 0.21
CA ASP A 54 12.52 -10.42 -0.33
C ASP A 54 11.58 -11.51 -0.87
N ASP A 55 10.41 -11.70 -0.25
CA ASP A 55 9.35 -12.62 -0.70
C ASP A 55 8.05 -11.84 -0.97
N PRO A 56 7.94 -11.17 -2.14
CA PRO A 56 6.78 -10.35 -2.46
C PRO A 56 5.59 -11.18 -2.92
N PHE A 57 4.38 -10.63 -2.78
CA PHE A 57 3.16 -11.27 -3.30
C PHE A 57 3.20 -11.52 -4.81
N ASP A 58 3.86 -10.64 -5.57
CA ASP A 58 4.02 -10.76 -7.02
C ASP A 58 5.48 -10.43 -7.41
N LYS A 59 6.22 -11.47 -7.77
CA LYS A 59 7.64 -11.37 -8.13
C LYS A 59 7.84 -10.64 -9.47
N GLU A 60 6.98 -10.91 -10.44
CA GLU A 60 7.06 -10.28 -11.76
C GLU A 60 6.77 -8.77 -11.67
N ALA A 61 5.78 -8.38 -10.86
CA ALA A 61 5.49 -6.97 -10.60
C ALA A 61 6.67 -6.25 -9.93
N LYS A 62 7.33 -6.89 -8.93
CA LYS A 62 8.53 -6.34 -8.29
C LYS A 62 9.66 -6.11 -9.30
N GLU A 63 9.91 -7.09 -10.18
CA GLU A 63 10.94 -6.99 -11.23
C GLU A 63 10.65 -5.86 -12.23
N LYS A 64 9.42 -5.78 -12.74
CA LYS A 64 9.00 -4.70 -13.66
C LYS A 64 9.09 -3.32 -13.02
N PHE A 65 8.71 -3.22 -11.74
CA PHE A 65 8.85 -1.98 -10.98
C PHE A 65 10.34 -1.58 -10.86
N GLY A 66 11.21 -2.52 -10.52
CA GLY A 66 12.66 -2.30 -10.43
C GLY A 66 13.28 -1.88 -11.77
N ALA A 67 12.94 -2.56 -12.86
CA ALA A 67 13.41 -2.20 -14.21
C ALA A 67 12.95 -0.80 -14.62
N SER A 68 11.70 -0.44 -14.31
CA SER A 68 11.16 0.89 -14.57
C SER A 68 11.92 1.96 -13.79
N MET A 69 12.20 1.72 -12.51
CA MET A 69 13.00 2.63 -11.67
C MET A 69 14.42 2.86 -12.18
N LEU A 70 15.07 1.82 -12.72
CA LEU A 70 16.39 1.94 -13.31
C LEU A 70 16.38 2.81 -14.58
N SER A 71 15.30 2.81 -15.36
CA SER A 71 15.16 3.63 -16.56
C SER A 71 14.97 5.13 -16.30
N LEU A 72 14.76 5.54 -15.04
CA LEU A 72 14.65 6.94 -14.64
C LEU A 72 16.02 7.63 -14.47
N PHE A 73 17.12 6.89 -14.53
CA PHE A 73 18.50 7.38 -14.42
C PHE A 73 19.28 7.09 -15.71
#